data_AF-A0A3E0QLU0-F1
#
_entry.id   AF-A0A3E0QLU0-F1
#
_cell.length_a   1.000
_cell.length_b   1.000
_cell.length_c   1.000
_cell.angle_alpha   90.00
_cell.angle_beta   90.00
_cell.angle_gamma   90.00
#
_symmetry.space_group_name_H-M   'P 1'
#
loop_
_entity.id
_entity.type
_entity.pdbx_description
1 polymer ?
#
loop_
_entity_poly.entity_id
_entity_poly.type
_entity_poly.pdbx_seq_one_letter_code
_entity_poly.pdbx_strand_id
1 'polypeptide(L)'
;MAEIVNKVAQSGIITIDLEKLIPSGERVLLDLKPWLHMELILREAEFRKHLETHSWKDYEGKFVAVHCSADAIIPAWAYMLIAIELQPYAQMIVQGNLQKLEEEIVSSAIASLNPDEYMDQRVVIKGCSGTKIPASSYMTLTVFLKPLARSIMYGEPCSTVPVYKKKK
;
A
#
# COMPACT_ATOMS: atom_id res chain seq x y z
N MET A 1 35.43 -14.79 -24.97
CA MET A 1 34.06 -14.26 -24.94
C MET A 1 33.96 -13.41 -23.68
N ALA A 2 33.81 -12.10 -23.82
CA ALA A 2 33.86 -11.18 -22.68
C ALA A 2 32.62 -11.39 -21.79
N GLU A 3 32.85 -11.82 -20.56
CA GLU A 3 31.83 -11.84 -19.52
C GLU A 3 31.26 -10.43 -19.33
N ILE A 4 29.94 -10.30 -19.48
CA ILE A 4 29.22 -9.06 -19.18
C ILE A 4 29.21 -8.92 -17.65
N VAL A 5 30.25 -8.30 -17.11
CA VAL A 5 30.30 -7.90 -15.70
C VAL A 5 29.20 -6.86 -15.49
N ASN A 6 28.17 -7.21 -14.73
CA ASN A 6 27.07 -6.33 -14.38
C ASN A 6 27.60 -5.24 -13.41
N LYS A 7 28.02 -4.10 -13.97
CA LYS A 7 28.69 -2.98 -13.26
C LYS A 7 27.86 -2.36 -12.12
N VAL A 8 26.57 -2.66 -12.03
CA VAL A 8 25.67 -2.13 -10.99
C VAL A 8 26.04 -2.66 -9.59
N ALA A 9 26.41 -3.95 -9.50
CA ALA A 9 26.79 -4.58 -8.22
C ALA A 9 28.12 -4.06 -7.64
N GLN A 10 28.95 -3.41 -8.46
CA GLN A 10 30.25 -2.85 -8.04
C GLN A 10 30.18 -1.36 -7.64
N SER A 11 29.01 -0.72 -7.69
CA SER A 11 28.88 0.74 -7.58
C SER A 11 28.58 1.28 -6.17
N GLY A 12 28.26 0.40 -5.20
CA GLY A 12 27.83 0.82 -3.86
C GLY A 12 26.51 1.61 -3.85
N ILE A 13 25.65 1.34 -4.84
CA ILE A 13 24.32 1.94 -4.99
C ILE A 13 23.27 0.87 -4.77
N ILE A 14 22.34 1.12 -3.84
CA ILE A 14 21.19 0.27 -3.57
C ILE A 14 20.05 0.69 -4.50
N THR A 15 19.47 -0.26 -5.21
CA THR A 15 18.27 -0.02 -6.02
C THR A 15 17.06 -0.59 -5.32
N ILE A 16 16.07 0.27 -5.02
CA ILE A 16 14.78 -0.14 -4.47
C ILE A 16 13.76 -0.19 -5.59
N ASP A 17 13.09 -1.33 -5.70
CA ASP A 17 11.98 -1.55 -6.62
C ASP A 17 10.71 -1.76 -5.78
N LEU A 18 9.83 -0.75 -5.75
CA LEU A 18 8.61 -0.78 -4.94
C LEU A 18 7.70 -1.95 -5.34
N GLU A 19 7.68 -2.37 -6.61
CA GLU A 19 6.87 -3.52 -7.04
C GLU A 19 7.27 -4.81 -6.34
N LYS A 20 8.56 -4.95 -5.98
CA LYS A 20 9.08 -6.12 -5.27
C LYS A 20 8.78 -6.10 -3.78
N LEU A 21 8.46 -4.95 -3.22
CA LEU A 21 8.10 -4.80 -1.80
C LEU A 21 6.61 -5.06 -1.57
N ILE A 22 5.78 -4.84 -2.59
CA ILE A 22 4.34 -4.98 -2.47
C ILE A 22 3.96 -6.48 -2.41
N PRO A 23 3.27 -6.93 -1.36
CA PRO A 23 2.80 -8.32 -1.27
C PRO A 23 1.79 -8.63 -2.38
N SER A 24 1.88 -9.85 -2.90
CA SER A 24 0.86 -10.41 -3.78
C SER A 24 -0.42 -10.72 -2.98
N GLY A 25 -1.56 -10.69 -3.67
CA GLY A 25 -2.86 -10.98 -3.06
C GLY A 25 -3.98 -10.22 -3.76
N GLU A 26 -5.19 -10.76 -3.67
CA GLU A 26 -6.36 -10.13 -4.26
C GLU A 26 -6.75 -8.86 -3.50
N ARG A 27 -7.05 -7.78 -4.22
CA ARG A 27 -7.57 -6.53 -3.67
C ARG A 27 -9.07 -6.48 -3.91
N VAL A 28 -9.84 -6.37 -2.84
CA VAL A 28 -11.30 -6.40 -2.89
C VAL A 28 -11.88 -5.15 -2.28
N LEU A 29 -12.92 -4.61 -2.92
CA LEU A 29 -13.73 -3.53 -2.39
C LEU A 29 -15.02 -4.12 -1.80
N LEU A 30 -15.22 -3.95 -0.50
CA LEU A 30 -16.51 -4.15 0.15
C LEU A 30 -17.23 -2.80 0.18
N ASP A 31 -18.22 -2.64 -0.70
CA ASP A 31 -19.07 -1.46 -0.75
C ASP A 31 -20.29 -1.64 0.15
N LEU A 32 -20.51 -0.70 1.07
CA LEU A 32 -21.62 -0.70 2.02
C LEU A 32 -22.90 -0.14 1.44
N LYS A 33 -22.84 0.56 0.29
CA LYS A 33 -24.01 1.14 -0.35
C LYS A 33 -25.21 0.15 -0.45
N PRO A 34 -25.03 -1.12 -0.87
CA PRO A 34 -26.14 -2.08 -0.96
C PRO A 34 -26.70 -2.52 0.40
N TRP A 35 -26.03 -2.22 1.51
CA TRP A 35 -26.45 -2.59 2.87
C TRP A 35 -27.24 -1.47 3.55
N LEU A 36 -27.41 -0.34 2.87
CA LEU A 36 -28.14 0.82 3.37
C LEU A 36 -29.60 0.77 2.92
N HIS A 37 -30.48 1.20 3.80
CA HIS A 37 -31.87 1.45 3.46
C HIS A 37 -31.97 2.56 2.41
N MET A 38 -32.60 2.24 1.28
CA MET A 38 -32.66 3.13 0.11
C MET A 38 -31.27 3.62 -0.35
N GLU A 39 -30.22 2.83 -0.12
CA GLU A 39 -28.83 3.16 -0.46
C GLU A 39 -28.27 4.43 0.24
N LEU A 40 -28.95 4.95 1.27
CA LEU A 40 -28.62 6.25 1.89
C LEU A 40 -28.57 6.23 3.42
N ILE A 41 -29.33 5.33 4.07
CA ILE A 41 -29.48 5.36 5.53
C ILE A 41 -29.07 4.01 6.11
N LEU A 42 -28.14 4.02 7.06
CA LEU A 42 -27.81 2.82 7.83
C LEU A 42 -28.87 2.60 8.92
N ARG A 43 -29.56 1.45 8.86
CA ARG A 43 -30.46 0.99 9.93
C ARG A 43 -29.80 -0.15 10.69
N GLU A 44 -29.63 0.01 12.01
CA GLU A 44 -28.85 -0.93 12.82
C GLU A 44 -29.34 -2.39 12.70
N ALA A 45 -30.65 -2.61 12.81
CA ALA A 45 -31.21 -3.97 12.73
C ALA A 45 -30.97 -4.63 11.37
N GLU A 46 -31.12 -3.88 10.27
CA GLU A 46 -30.87 -4.37 8.90
C GLU A 46 -29.36 -4.63 8.70
N PHE A 47 -28.50 -3.72 9.17
CA PHE A 47 -27.05 -3.85 9.09
C PHE A 47 -26.53 -5.06 9.86
N ARG A 48 -27.01 -5.30 11.09
CA ARG A 48 -26.65 -6.49 11.88
C ARG A 48 -27.02 -7.79 11.16
N LYS A 49 -28.19 -7.82 10.51
CA LYS A 49 -28.60 -8.96 9.69
C LYS A 49 -27.67 -9.17 8.49
N HIS A 50 -27.20 -8.09 7.84
CA HIS A 50 -26.18 -8.20 6.80
C HIS A 50 -24.90 -8.82 7.35
N LEU A 51 -24.41 -8.38 8.51
CA LEU A 51 -23.20 -8.93 9.12
C LEU A 51 -23.32 -10.44 9.39
N GLU A 52 -24.46 -10.90 9.91
CA GLU A 52 -24.68 -12.32 10.22
C GLU A 52 -24.80 -13.21 8.98
N THR A 53 -25.28 -12.66 7.86
CA THR A 53 -25.57 -13.43 6.64
C THR A 53 -24.48 -13.33 5.57
N HIS A 54 -23.55 -12.39 5.70
CA HIS A 54 -22.48 -12.17 4.74
C HIS A 54 -21.39 -13.27 4.84
N SER A 55 -20.89 -13.74 3.69
CA SER A 55 -19.85 -14.78 3.65
C SER A 55 -18.46 -14.18 3.87
N TRP A 56 -18.07 -14.02 5.14
CA TRP A 56 -16.77 -13.43 5.49
C TRP A 56 -15.56 -14.28 5.09
N LYS A 57 -15.75 -15.60 4.94
CA LYS A 57 -14.71 -16.51 4.49
C LYS A 57 -14.25 -16.21 3.05
N ASP A 58 -15.09 -15.56 2.24
CA ASP A 58 -14.74 -15.18 0.87
C ASP A 58 -13.59 -14.16 0.79
N TYR A 59 -13.21 -13.55 1.93
CA TYR A 59 -12.09 -12.61 2.08
C TYR A 59 -10.80 -13.28 2.60
N GLU A 60 -10.77 -14.60 2.72
CA GLU A 60 -9.60 -15.34 3.21
C GLU A 60 -8.34 -15.03 2.37
N GLY A 61 -7.32 -14.51 3.04
CA GLY A 61 -6.04 -14.14 2.41
C GLY A 61 -6.11 -12.88 1.53
N LYS A 62 -7.20 -12.11 1.53
CA LYS A 62 -7.38 -10.93 0.68
C LYS A 62 -7.03 -9.62 1.39
N PHE A 63 -6.76 -8.58 0.60
CA PHE A 63 -6.64 -7.19 1.04
C PHE A 63 -7.98 -6.49 0.80
N VAL A 64 -8.58 -5.93 1.84
CA VAL A 64 -9.98 -5.47 1.78
C VAL A 64 -10.09 -3.97 2.06
N ALA A 65 -10.66 -3.24 1.11
CA ALA A 65 -11.06 -1.85 1.26
C ALA A 65 -12.56 -1.81 1.60
N VAL A 66 -12.93 -1.17 2.71
CA VAL A 66 -14.34 -0.99 3.11
C VAL A 66 -14.74 0.45 2.79
N HIS A 67 -15.67 0.60 1.87
CA HIS A 67 -16.11 1.90 1.34
C HIS A 67 -17.63 2.01 1.33
N CYS A 68 -18.15 3.23 1.28
CA CYS A 68 -19.54 3.46 0.91
C CYS A 68 -19.52 4.37 -0.32
N SER A 69 -19.96 3.85 -1.47
CA SER A 69 -20.01 4.61 -2.72
C SER A 69 -21.21 5.56 -2.80
N ALA A 70 -22.18 5.42 -1.90
CA ALA A 70 -23.28 6.38 -1.75
C ALA A 70 -22.86 7.60 -0.93
N ASP A 71 -23.55 8.72 -1.17
CA ASP A 71 -23.45 9.94 -0.35
C ASP A 71 -24.23 9.76 0.96
N ALA A 72 -23.76 8.82 1.77
CA ALA A 72 -24.35 8.42 3.04
C ALA A 72 -23.36 8.64 4.18
N ILE A 73 -23.85 9.18 5.29
CA ILE A 73 -23.05 9.29 6.52
C ILE A 73 -23.10 7.96 7.25
N ILE A 74 -21.98 7.22 7.20
CA ILE A 74 -21.84 5.94 7.89
C ILE A 74 -21.23 6.19 9.29
N PRO A 75 -21.90 5.78 10.37
CA PRO A 75 -21.35 5.93 11.71
C PRO A 75 -20.12 5.02 11.90
N ALA A 76 -19.12 5.52 12.64
CA ALA A 76 -17.84 4.83 12.83
C ALA A 76 -17.96 3.38 13.35
N TRP A 77 -18.95 3.12 14.21
CA TRP A 77 -19.18 1.79 14.78
C TRP A 77 -19.51 0.73 13.71
N ALA A 78 -20.07 1.12 12.56
CA ALA A 78 -20.39 0.18 11.48
C ALA A 78 -19.11 -0.41 10.88
N TYR A 79 -18.10 0.43 10.64
CA TYR A 79 -16.78 -0.01 10.20
C TYR A 79 -16.08 -0.87 11.25
N MET A 80 -16.24 -0.57 12.54
CA MET A 80 -15.67 -1.39 13.62
C MET A 80 -16.26 -2.81 13.63
N LEU A 81 -17.57 -2.95 13.43
CA LEU A 81 -18.21 -4.27 13.34
C LEU A 81 -17.71 -5.06 12.12
N ILE A 82 -17.62 -4.43 10.96
CA ILE A 82 -17.07 -5.07 9.75
C ILE A 82 -15.62 -5.51 9.96
N ALA A 83 -14.81 -4.67 10.63
CA ALA A 83 -13.42 -5.00 10.91
C ALA A 83 -13.30 -6.27 11.78
N ILE A 84 -14.17 -6.44 12.78
CA ILE A 84 -14.19 -7.65 13.63
C ILE A 84 -14.48 -8.90 12.79
N GLU A 85 -15.46 -8.84 11.88
CA GLU A 85 -15.82 -9.97 11.03
C GLU A 85 -14.74 -10.31 9.98
N LEU A 86 -14.06 -9.31 9.43
CA LEU A 86 -12.99 -9.50 8.45
C LEU A 86 -11.66 -9.95 9.07
N GLN A 87 -11.36 -9.55 10.31
CA GLN A 87 -10.06 -9.79 10.95
C GLN A 87 -9.54 -11.24 10.88
N PRO A 88 -10.36 -12.29 11.10
CA PRO A 88 -9.88 -13.67 11.02
C PRO A 88 -9.55 -14.16 9.60
N TYR A 89 -9.97 -13.43 8.54
CA TYR A 89 -9.83 -13.87 7.15
C TYR A 89 -8.89 -12.99 6.33
N ALA A 90 -9.04 -11.67 6.43
CA ALA A 90 -8.33 -10.71 5.59
C ALA A 90 -6.88 -10.50 6.04
N GLN A 91 -5.96 -10.31 5.08
CA GLN A 91 -4.56 -9.92 5.38
C GLN A 91 -4.45 -8.49 5.88
N MET A 92 -5.28 -7.59 5.34
CA MET A 92 -5.32 -6.19 5.70
C MET A 92 -6.72 -5.64 5.44
N ILE A 93 -7.18 -4.76 6.33
CA ILE A 93 -8.49 -4.10 6.24
C ILE A 93 -8.26 -2.59 6.33
N VAL A 94 -8.80 -1.84 5.38
CA VAL A 94 -8.68 -0.38 5.34
C VAL A 94 -10.04 0.24 5.11
N GLN A 95 -10.37 1.29 5.85
CA GLN A 95 -11.51 2.15 5.52
C GLN A 95 -11.11 3.08 4.37
N GLY A 96 -11.81 2.99 3.24
CA GLY A 96 -11.51 3.76 2.04
C GLY A 96 -11.71 2.95 0.77
N ASN A 97 -11.25 3.49 -0.35
CA ASN A 97 -11.31 2.84 -1.65
C ASN A 97 -10.06 1.98 -1.93
N LEU A 98 -10.01 1.34 -3.10
CA LEU A 98 -8.88 0.52 -3.53
C LEU A 98 -7.56 1.32 -3.63
N GLN A 99 -7.62 2.61 -3.96
CA GLN A 99 -6.43 3.44 -3.97
C GLN A 99 -5.85 3.59 -2.56
N LYS A 100 -6.70 3.90 -1.57
CA LYS A 100 -6.28 4.00 -0.17
C LYS A 100 -5.74 2.67 0.36
N LEU A 101 -6.34 1.56 -0.05
CA LEU A 101 -5.83 0.23 0.27
C LEU A 101 -4.41 0.02 -0.30
N GLU A 102 -4.18 0.36 -1.57
CA GLU A 102 -2.83 0.27 -2.16
C GLU A 102 -1.81 1.17 -1.42
N GLU A 103 -2.21 2.38 -1.03
CA GLU A 103 -1.35 3.28 -0.25
C GLU A 103 -0.94 2.68 1.09
N GLU A 104 -1.88 2.07 1.84
CA GLU A 104 -1.60 1.43 3.12
C GLU A 104 -0.74 0.17 2.97
N ILE A 105 -0.98 -0.63 1.91
CA ILE A 105 -0.14 -1.80 1.60
C ILE A 105 1.31 -1.37 1.38
N VAL A 106 1.52 -0.34 0.55
CA VAL A 106 2.88 0.15 0.27
C VAL A 106 3.51 0.78 1.51
N SER A 107 2.74 1.56 2.27
CA SER A 107 3.20 2.14 3.54
C SER A 107 3.68 1.06 4.51
N SER A 108 2.90 -0.01 4.68
CA SER A 108 3.25 -1.15 5.52
C SER A 108 4.50 -1.90 5.00
N ALA A 109 4.65 -2.04 3.68
CA ALA A 109 5.82 -2.67 3.08
C ALA A 109 7.10 -1.83 3.25
N ILE A 110 6.99 -0.50 3.22
CA ILE A 110 8.12 0.40 3.50
C ILE A 110 8.48 0.34 4.99
N ALA A 111 7.48 0.30 5.88
CA ALA A 111 7.71 0.26 7.31
C ALA A 111 8.39 -1.04 7.79
N SER A 112 8.31 -2.13 7.02
CA SER A 112 8.99 -3.39 7.33
C SER A 112 10.44 -3.46 6.82
N LEU A 113 10.91 -2.47 6.06
CA LEU A 113 12.29 -2.40 5.60
C LEU A 113 13.25 -2.22 6.78
N ASN A 114 14.40 -2.89 6.73
CA ASN A 114 15.46 -2.71 7.72
C ASN A 114 16.17 -1.35 7.49
N PRO A 115 16.07 -0.38 8.41
CA PRO A 115 16.67 0.95 8.22
C PRO A 115 18.19 0.92 8.10
N ASP A 116 18.85 -0.03 8.76
CA ASP A 116 20.32 -0.12 8.81
C ASP A 116 20.93 -0.38 7.42
N GLU A 117 20.19 -1.03 6.53
CA GLU A 117 20.63 -1.28 5.15
C GLU A 117 20.81 0.01 4.34
N TYR A 118 20.18 1.12 4.75
CA TYR A 118 20.19 2.37 4.00
C TYR A 118 21.08 3.45 4.61
N MET A 119 21.70 3.17 5.76
CA MET A 119 22.54 4.12 6.49
C MET A 119 23.77 4.55 5.68
N ASP A 120 23.85 5.86 5.41
CA ASP A 120 24.87 6.52 4.58
C ASP A 120 25.06 5.90 3.17
N GLN A 121 24.03 5.22 2.66
CA GLN A 121 24.04 4.60 1.33
C GLN A 121 23.59 5.55 0.22
N ARG A 122 23.99 5.25 -1.01
CA ARG A 122 23.40 5.87 -2.21
C ARG A 122 22.24 5.00 -2.67
N VAL A 123 21.06 5.58 -2.79
CA VAL A 123 19.84 4.84 -3.14
C VAL A 123 19.27 5.36 -4.45
N VAL A 124 18.90 4.44 -5.34
CA VAL A 124 18.08 4.70 -6.53
C VAL A 124 16.72 4.06 -6.30
N ILE A 125 15.67 4.87 -6.34
CA ILE A 125 14.29 4.38 -6.37
C ILE A 125 13.93 4.16 -7.83
N LYS A 126 13.65 2.92 -8.19
CA LYS A 126 13.30 2.57 -9.56
C LYS A 126 11.96 3.20 -9.92
N GLY A 127 11.90 3.81 -11.11
CA GLY A 127 10.65 4.29 -11.68
C GLY A 127 9.83 3.13 -12.24
N CYS A 128 8.53 3.11 -11.98
CA CYS A 128 7.64 2.13 -12.55
C CYS A 128 7.21 2.57 -13.97
N SER A 129 7.19 1.63 -14.93
CA SER A 129 6.62 1.85 -16.27
C SER A 129 5.11 1.55 -16.34
N GLY A 130 4.52 1.05 -15.25
CA GLY A 130 3.10 0.70 -15.12
C GLY A 130 2.32 1.56 -14.11
N THR A 131 1.00 1.49 -14.17
CA THR A 131 0.04 2.35 -13.44
C THR A 131 -0.34 1.89 -12.03
N LYS A 132 0.30 0.84 -11.49
CA LYS A 132 -0.21 0.19 -10.25
C LYS A 132 0.26 0.83 -8.94
N ILE A 133 1.36 1.58 -8.93
CA ILE A 133 1.91 2.15 -7.70
C ILE A 133 1.45 3.61 -7.55
N PRO A 134 0.71 3.96 -6.47
CA PRO A 134 0.32 5.34 -6.20
C PRO A 134 1.53 6.26 -6.10
N ALA A 135 1.45 7.47 -6.68
CA ALA A 135 2.54 8.45 -6.62
C ALA A 135 2.95 8.80 -5.17
N SER A 136 1.99 8.79 -4.24
CA SER A 136 2.19 8.96 -2.79
C SER A 136 3.16 7.95 -2.18
N SER A 137 3.31 6.76 -2.78
CA SER A 137 4.26 5.73 -2.35
C SER A 137 5.71 6.18 -2.45
N TYR A 138 6.08 6.84 -3.55
CA TYR A 138 7.44 7.36 -3.77
C TYR A 138 7.76 8.48 -2.78
N MET A 139 6.77 9.32 -2.46
CA MET A 139 6.89 10.34 -1.43
C MET A 139 7.15 9.70 -0.06
N THR A 140 6.37 8.68 0.31
CA THR A 140 6.51 7.95 1.58
C THR A 140 7.89 7.30 1.71
N LEU A 141 8.33 6.59 0.67
CA LEU A 141 9.67 5.97 0.65
C LEU A 141 10.77 7.03 0.75
N THR A 142 10.63 8.17 0.06
CA THR A 142 11.61 9.25 0.13
C THR A 142 11.71 9.83 1.54
N VAL A 143 10.59 10.01 2.23
CA VAL A 143 10.57 10.48 3.63
C VAL A 143 11.26 9.47 4.55
N PHE A 144 10.99 8.17 4.39
CA PHE A 144 11.65 7.09 5.14
C PHE A 144 13.17 7.08 4.93
N LEU A 145 13.62 7.20 3.68
CA LEU A 145 15.06 7.11 3.33
C LEU A 145 15.85 8.36 3.68
N LYS A 146 15.24 9.55 3.64
CA LYS A 146 15.94 10.84 3.81
C LYS A 146 16.85 10.91 5.05
N PRO A 147 16.44 10.49 6.26
CA PRO A 147 17.32 10.54 7.43
C PRO A 147 18.46 9.51 7.39
N LEU A 148 18.33 8.45 6.58
CA LEU A 148 19.24 7.30 6.54
C LEU A 148 20.28 7.46 5.43
N ALA A 149 19.82 7.78 4.21
CA ALA A 149 20.61 7.70 3.00
C ALA A 149 21.55 8.91 2.81
N ARG A 150 22.70 8.68 2.17
CA ARG A 150 23.62 9.72 1.72
C ARG A 150 23.08 10.47 0.50
N SER A 151 22.40 9.78 -0.40
CA SER A 151 21.71 10.39 -1.55
C SER A 151 20.58 9.52 -2.04
N ILE A 152 19.53 10.14 -2.57
CA ILE A 152 18.38 9.48 -3.18
C ILE A 152 18.26 9.99 -4.62
N MET A 153 18.04 9.05 -5.54
CA MET A 153 17.81 9.32 -6.97
C MET A 153 16.57 8.55 -7.42
N TYR A 154 15.93 9.00 -8.49
CA TYR A 154 14.77 8.34 -9.09
C TYR A 154 15.03 7.99 -10.56
N GLY A 155 14.62 6.80 -10.99
CA GLY A 155 14.71 6.38 -12.39
C GLY A 155 15.43 5.04 -12.57
N GLU A 156 15.89 4.79 -13.80
CA GLU A 156 16.68 3.60 -14.11
C GLU A 156 18.16 3.86 -13.83
N PRO A 157 18.97 2.84 -13.45
CA PRO A 157 20.39 3.05 -13.11
C PRO A 157 21.22 3.78 -14.19
N CYS A 158 20.79 3.73 -15.45
CA CYS A 158 21.44 4.42 -16.57
C CYS A 158 20.88 5.83 -16.85
N SER A 159 19.78 6.23 -16.23
CA SER A 159 19.09 7.51 -16.43
C SER A 159 18.31 7.90 -15.17
N THR A 160 19.01 8.54 -14.22
CA THR A 160 18.46 8.91 -12.92
C THR A 160 18.33 10.42 -12.75
N VAL A 161 17.24 10.85 -12.11
CA VAL A 161 17.04 12.22 -11.61
C VAL A 161 17.49 12.28 -10.14
N PRO A 162 18.37 13.22 -9.74
CA PRO A 162 18.75 13.38 -8.34
C PRO A 162 17.57 13.98 -7.53
N VAL A 163 17.22 13.33 -6.41
CA VAL A 163 16.12 13.76 -5.51
C VAL A 163 16.68 14.38 -4.22
N TYR A 164 17.71 13.76 -3.64
CA TYR A 164 18.31 14.23 -2.39
C TYR A 164 19.81 13.91 -2.36
N LYS A 165 20.57 14.78 -1.69
CA LYS A 165 21.97 14.54 -1.33
C LYS A 165 22.24 15.18 0.03
N LYS A 166 22.78 14.39 0.96
CA LYS A 166 23.22 14.86 2.28
C LYS A 166 24.32 15.90 2.06
N LYS A 167 24.11 17.11 2.59
CA LYS A 167 25.13 18.16 2.59
C LYS A 167 26.26 17.71 3.52
N LYS A 168 27.52 17.97 3.12
CA LYS A 168 28.68 17.70 3.97
C LYS A 168 28.67 18.60 5.19
#